data_AF-A0A380DLJ7-F1
#
_entry.id   AF-A0A380DLJ7-F1
#
_cell.length_a   1.000
_cell.length_b   1.000
_cell.length_c   1.000
_cell.angle_alpha   90.00
_cell.angle_beta   90.00
_cell.angle_gamma   90.00
#
_symmetry.space_group_name_H-M   'P 1'
#
loop_
_entity.id
_entity.type
_entity.pdbx_description
1 polymer ?
#
loop_
_entity_poly.entity_id
_entity_poly.type
_entity_poly.pdbx_seq_one_letter_code
_entity_poly.pdbx_strand_id
1 'polypeptide(L)'
;MKFTALAKATLALGILTTGTLTTEAHSSHAKQNQESVNKHDKEALYRYYTGKTMELKNINALKHGKNNLRFKYRGMKIQVLLLGNDKNRFQQRSYKGLDVFFCSRKKRQTRHILYC
;
A
#
# COMPACT_ATOMS: atom_id res chain seq x y z
N MET A 1 -38.89 36.09 12.64
CA MET A 1 -38.76 35.51 11.27
C MET A 1 -37.97 36.53 10.44
N LYS A 2 -36.83 36.31 9.78
CA LYS A 2 -36.05 35.13 9.36
C LYS A 2 -34.59 35.58 9.11
N PHE A 3 -33.68 35.45 10.08
CA PHE A 3 -32.22 35.51 9.80
C PHE A 3 -31.66 34.15 9.31
N THR A 4 -32.48 33.11 9.33
CA THR A 4 -32.15 31.75 8.89
C THR A 4 -32.23 31.55 7.36
N ALA A 5 -32.80 32.51 6.63
CA ALA A 5 -32.92 32.44 5.17
C ALA A 5 -31.62 32.84 4.45
N LEU A 6 -30.89 33.84 4.98
CA LEU A 6 -29.60 34.28 4.42
C LEU A 6 -28.53 33.18 4.54
N ALA A 7 -28.44 32.50 5.68
CA ALA A 7 -27.44 31.43 5.89
C ALA A 7 -27.64 30.21 4.97
N LYS A 8 -28.88 29.91 4.55
CA LYS A 8 -29.15 28.82 3.61
C LYS A 8 -28.78 29.19 2.17
N ALA A 9 -28.92 30.48 1.79
CA ALA A 9 -28.56 30.95 0.46
C ALA A 9 -27.04 31.00 0.22
N THR A 10 -26.24 31.34 1.24
CA THR A 10 -24.76 31.36 1.12
C THR A 10 -24.16 29.97 0.93
N LEU A 11 -24.72 28.95 1.61
CA LEU A 11 -24.25 27.57 1.46
C LEU A 11 -24.56 27.01 0.06
N ALA A 12 -25.70 27.38 -0.53
CA ALA A 12 -26.08 26.95 -1.88
C ALA A 12 -25.31 27.70 -2.99
N LEU A 13 -24.96 28.98 -2.77
CA LEU A 13 -24.14 29.75 -3.73
C LEU A 13 -22.72 29.19 -3.83
N GLY A 14 -22.17 28.65 -2.73
CA GLY A 14 -20.86 27.98 -2.73
C GLY A 14 -20.80 26.68 -3.53
N ILE A 15 -21.94 26.05 -3.82
CA ILE A 15 -22.02 24.82 -4.64
C ILE A 15 -22.31 25.15 -6.12
N LEU A 16 -22.97 26.27 -6.42
CA LEU A 16 -23.37 26.60 -7.80
C LEU A 16 -22.25 27.27 -8.63
N THR A 17 -21.27 27.94 -8.00
CA THR A 17 -20.21 28.65 -8.74
C THR A 17 -19.01 27.78 -9.14
N THR A 18 -19.03 26.47 -8.89
CA THR A 18 -18.00 25.52 -9.35
C THR A 18 -18.23 25.01 -10.78
N GLY A 19 -19.07 25.71 -11.57
CA GLY A 19 -19.42 25.33 -12.94
C GLY A 19 -18.46 25.79 -14.04
N THR A 20 -17.94 27.02 -14.05
CA THR A 20 -17.41 27.59 -15.32
C THR A 20 -16.40 28.75 -15.23
N LEU A 21 -15.50 28.85 -14.25
CA LEU A 21 -14.45 29.89 -14.28
C LEU A 21 -13.05 29.34 -13.96
N THR A 22 -12.44 28.70 -14.96
CA THR A 22 -10.99 28.65 -15.11
C THR A 22 -10.53 29.93 -15.79
N THR A 23 -10.23 30.97 -15.02
CA THR A 23 -9.37 32.07 -15.48
C THR A 23 -8.42 32.45 -14.35
N GLU A 24 -7.23 31.86 -14.40
CA GLU A 24 -5.94 32.48 -14.07
C GLU A 24 -5.94 33.44 -12.87
N ALA A 25 -6.22 32.93 -11.67
CA ALA A 25 -5.80 33.60 -10.44
C ALA A 25 -4.51 32.92 -9.98
N HIS A 26 -3.38 33.53 -10.36
CA HIS A 26 -2.01 33.13 -10.04
C HIS A 26 -1.89 32.28 -8.78
N SER A 27 -1.69 30.98 -8.98
CA SER A 27 -1.34 30.06 -7.90
C SER A 27 0.05 30.45 -7.40
N SER A 28 0.13 30.74 -6.09
CA SER A 28 1.40 30.87 -5.38
C SER A 28 2.33 29.74 -5.81
N HIS A 29 3.55 30.10 -6.23
CA HIS A 29 4.58 29.21 -6.77
C HIS A 29 4.96 28.08 -5.80
N ALA A 30 4.11 27.06 -5.65
CA ALA A 30 4.59 25.71 -5.45
C ALA A 30 5.04 25.24 -6.82
N LYS A 31 6.36 25.17 -7.03
CA LYS A 31 6.96 24.54 -8.22
C LYS A 31 6.64 23.05 -8.14
N GLN A 32 5.40 22.69 -8.49
CA GLN A 32 4.97 21.31 -8.57
C GLN A 32 5.63 20.77 -9.84
N ASN A 33 6.86 20.27 -9.69
CA ASN A 33 7.42 19.31 -10.61
C ASN A 33 6.53 18.07 -10.52
N GLN A 34 5.36 18.10 -11.16
CA GLN A 34 4.64 16.89 -11.51
C GLN A 34 5.50 16.24 -12.58
N GLU A 35 6.48 15.44 -12.16
CA GLU A 35 7.02 14.41 -13.03
C GLU A 35 5.82 13.65 -13.58
N SER A 36 5.61 13.74 -14.89
CA SER A 36 4.51 13.06 -15.54
C SER A 36 4.68 11.57 -15.27
N VAL A 37 3.91 11.03 -14.33
CA VAL A 37 3.96 9.61 -13.97
C VAL A 37 3.78 8.80 -15.25
N ASN A 38 4.84 8.10 -15.65
CA ASN A 38 4.85 7.36 -16.90
C ASN A 38 3.68 6.36 -16.88
N LYS A 39 2.98 6.17 -18.01
CA LYS A 39 1.87 5.21 -18.12
C LYS A 39 2.30 3.81 -17.65
N HIS A 40 3.56 3.46 -17.89
CA HIS A 40 4.17 2.21 -17.41
C HIS A 40 4.22 2.09 -15.88
N ASP A 41 4.45 3.19 -15.16
CA ASP A 41 4.49 3.19 -13.69
C ASP A 41 3.09 2.97 -13.11
N LYS A 42 2.07 3.57 -13.72
CA LYS A 42 0.67 3.35 -13.32
C LYS A 42 0.24 1.91 -13.49
N GLU A 43 0.58 1.29 -14.62
CA GLU A 43 0.27 -0.13 -14.86
C GLU A 43 1.04 -1.05 -13.90
N ALA A 44 2.30 -0.74 -13.60
CA ALA A 44 3.09 -1.50 -12.64
C ALA A 44 2.52 -1.44 -11.23
N LEU A 45 2.10 -0.24 -10.79
CA LEU A 45 1.43 -0.04 -9.50
C LEU A 45 0.09 -0.77 -9.45
N TYR A 46 -0.73 -0.63 -10.50
CA TYR A 46 -2.00 -1.34 -10.60
C TYR A 46 -1.80 -2.85 -10.46
N ARG A 47 -0.90 -3.45 -11.25
CA ARG A 47 -0.60 -4.89 -11.18
C ARG A 47 -0.08 -5.33 -9.82
N TYR A 48 0.65 -4.46 -9.11
CA TYR A 48 1.16 -4.77 -7.78
C TYR A 48 0.03 -4.81 -6.75
N TYR A 49 -0.84 -3.79 -6.73
CA TYR A 49 -1.93 -3.69 -5.76
C TYR A 49 -3.12 -4.61 -6.08
N THR A 50 -3.37 -4.93 -7.35
CA THR A 50 -4.37 -5.94 -7.74
C THR A 50 -3.80 -7.35 -7.82
N GLY A 51 -2.55 -7.55 -7.38
CA GLY A 51 -1.91 -8.85 -7.36
C GLY A 51 -2.61 -9.83 -6.42
N LYS A 52 -2.38 -11.13 -6.62
CA LYS A 52 -2.93 -12.15 -5.72
C LYS A 52 -2.33 -12.00 -4.32
N THR A 53 -3.20 -11.81 -3.33
CA THR A 53 -2.84 -11.82 -1.92
C THR A 53 -3.20 -13.16 -1.28
N MET A 54 -2.56 -13.47 -0.16
CA MET A 54 -2.86 -14.65 0.63
C MET A 54 -2.58 -14.36 2.11
N GLU A 55 -3.54 -14.71 2.95
CA GLU A 55 -3.40 -14.64 4.40
C GLU A 55 -3.21 -16.04 4.97
N LEU A 56 -2.15 -16.20 5.76
CA LEU A 56 -1.85 -17.42 6.48
C LEU A 56 -1.87 -17.11 7.96
N LYS A 57 -2.68 -17.83 8.72
CA LYS A 57 -2.79 -17.64 10.17
C LYS A 57 -2.24 -18.84 10.92
N ASN A 58 -1.75 -18.60 12.13
CA ASN A 58 -1.28 -19.61 13.06
C ASN A 58 -0.23 -20.57 12.45
N ILE A 59 0.78 -20.01 11.78
CA ILE A 59 1.85 -20.79 11.18
C ILE A 59 3.05 -20.95 12.11
N ASN A 60 3.76 -22.06 11.95
CA ASN A 60 5.04 -22.31 12.59
C ASN A 60 6.17 -22.03 11.60
N ALA A 61 7.09 -21.14 11.97
CA ALA A 61 8.20 -20.74 11.12
C ALA A 61 9.55 -20.93 11.82
N LEU A 62 10.58 -21.23 11.03
CA LEU A 62 11.95 -21.43 11.48
C LEU A 62 12.85 -20.34 10.91
N LYS A 63 13.75 -19.78 11.71
CA LYS A 63 14.75 -18.86 11.20
C LYS A 63 15.72 -19.58 10.27
N HIS A 64 15.94 -19.01 9.09
CA HIS A 64 16.84 -19.55 8.09
C HIS A 64 17.81 -18.47 7.59
N GLY A 65 19.07 -18.60 8.00
CA GLY A 65 20.11 -17.59 7.74
C GLY A 65 19.88 -16.32 8.57
N LYS A 66 20.42 -15.19 8.08
CA LYS A 66 20.44 -13.92 8.84
C LYS A 66 19.05 -13.26 8.92
N ASN A 67 18.31 -13.25 7.80
CA ASN A 67 17.14 -12.38 7.62
C ASN A 67 15.93 -13.09 7.00
N ASN A 68 15.75 -14.40 7.17
CA ASN A 68 14.59 -15.09 6.58
C ASN A 68 13.88 -16.00 7.57
N LEU A 69 12.55 -16.13 7.39
CA LEU A 69 11.76 -17.18 8.03
C LEU A 69 11.30 -18.22 7.00
N ARG A 70 11.58 -19.47 7.38
CA ARG A 70 11.28 -20.78 6.79
C ARG A 70 9.95 -21.39 7.20
N PHE A 71 8.98 -21.65 6.31
CA PHE A 71 7.90 -22.58 6.66
C PHE A 71 7.39 -23.40 5.47
N LYS A 72 6.58 -24.42 5.76
CA LYS A 72 5.87 -25.22 4.77
C LYS A 72 4.37 -24.97 4.90
N TYR A 73 3.70 -24.74 3.78
CA TYR A 73 2.26 -24.60 3.72
C TYR A 73 1.72 -25.35 2.50
N ARG A 74 0.78 -26.29 2.73
CA ARG A 74 0.19 -27.16 1.68
C ARG A 74 1.23 -27.78 0.74
N GLY A 75 2.31 -28.34 1.31
CA GLY A 75 3.41 -28.94 0.55
C GLY A 75 4.41 -27.95 -0.08
N MET A 76 4.08 -26.65 -0.14
CA MET A 76 4.99 -25.63 -0.65
C MET A 76 5.95 -25.12 0.43
N LYS A 77 7.23 -25.02 0.10
CA LYS A 77 8.23 -24.31 0.91
C LYS A 77 8.08 -22.81 0.64
N ILE A 78 7.80 -22.05 1.68
CA ILE A 78 7.65 -20.59 1.65
C ILE A 78 8.79 -19.99 2.45
N GLN A 79 9.42 -18.95 1.88
CA GLN A 79 10.47 -18.19 2.53
C GLN A 79 10.09 -16.72 2.49
N VAL A 80 10.14 -16.09 3.65
CA VAL A 80 9.76 -14.69 3.83
C VAL A 80 10.96 -13.89 4.32
N LEU A 81 11.17 -12.75 3.69
CA LEU A 81 12.33 -11.91 3.94
C LEU A 81 12.01 -10.90 5.05
N LEU A 82 12.84 -10.89 6.09
CA LEU A 82 12.75 -9.93 7.18
C LEU A 82 13.49 -8.64 6.79
N LEU A 83 12.74 -7.55 6.68
CA LEU A 83 13.25 -6.24 6.30
C LEU A 83 13.20 -5.28 7.49
N GLY A 84 14.00 -4.21 7.44
CA GLY A 84 14.04 -3.19 8.48
C GLY A 84 14.20 -3.76 9.90
N ASN A 85 13.33 -3.33 10.80
CA ASN A 85 13.36 -3.67 12.22
C ASN A 85 12.93 -5.12 12.50
N ASP A 86 12.28 -5.80 11.57
CA ASP A 86 11.83 -7.18 11.78
C ASP A 86 13.01 -8.15 11.92
N LYS A 87 14.17 -7.82 11.35
CA LYS A 87 15.41 -8.58 11.57
C LYS A 87 15.77 -8.71 13.05
N ASN A 88 15.50 -7.65 13.82
CA ASN A 88 15.81 -7.57 15.24
C ASN A 88 14.68 -8.15 16.10
N ARG A 89 13.45 -8.23 15.58
CA ARG A 89 12.31 -8.86 16.28
C ARG A 89 12.37 -10.39 16.21
N PHE A 90 12.82 -10.92 15.07
CA PHE A 90 12.86 -12.36 14.82
C PHE A 90 14.27 -12.95 15.04
N GLN A 91 14.71 -13.01 16.29
CA GLN A 91 16.03 -13.55 16.68
C GLN A 91 16.05 -15.02 17.07
N GLN A 92 14.92 -15.58 17.53
CA GLN A 92 14.80 -16.96 17.96
C GLN A 92 14.89 -17.94 16.78
N ARG A 93 15.20 -19.20 17.08
CA ARG A 93 15.34 -20.25 16.08
C ARG A 93 14.00 -20.66 15.48
N SER A 94 12.93 -20.64 16.26
CA SER A 94 11.59 -21.06 15.87
C SER A 94 10.53 -20.13 16.45
N TYR A 95 9.43 -20.00 15.72
CA TYR A 95 8.28 -19.21 16.08
C TYR A 95 7.02 -20.03 15.81
N LYS A 96 6.04 -19.91 16.70
CA LYS A 96 4.74 -20.59 16.60
C LYS A 96 3.63 -19.54 16.62
N GLY A 97 2.52 -19.84 15.96
CA GLY A 97 1.35 -18.97 15.96
C GLY A 97 1.53 -17.65 15.24
N LEU A 98 2.39 -17.59 14.22
CA LEU A 98 2.57 -16.37 13.44
C LEU A 98 1.46 -16.24 12.39
N ASP A 99 1.06 -14.99 12.16
CA ASP A 99 0.22 -14.63 11.04
C ASP A 99 1.08 -13.96 9.96
N VAL A 100 0.89 -14.36 8.71
CA VAL A 100 1.67 -13.93 7.56
C VAL A 100 0.75 -13.49 6.44
N PHE A 101 0.84 -12.22 6.09
CA PHE A 101 0.22 -11.66 4.90
C PHE A 101 1.21 -11.69 3.72
N PHE A 102 0.76 -12.18 2.58
CA PHE A 102 1.56 -12.31 1.37
C PHE A 102 0.95 -11.54 0.21
N CYS A 103 1.76 -10.70 -0.44
CA CYS A 103 1.46 -10.12 -1.75
C CYS A 103 2.36 -10.79 -2.82
N SER A 104 1.75 -11.44 -3.80
CA SER A 104 2.50 -12.07 -4.88
C SER A 104 3.10 -11.03 -5.82
N ARG A 105 4.42 -10.82 -5.75
CA ARG A 105 5.18 -10.30 -6.89
C ARG A 105 5.40 -11.44 -7.89
N LYS A 106 4.77 -11.36 -9.07
CA LYS A 106 5.17 -12.18 -10.22
C LYS A 106 6.59 -11.77 -10.65
N LYS A 107 7.62 -12.49 -10.19
CA LYS A 107 8.90 -12.59 -10.90
C LYS A 107 9.20 -14.05 -11.22
N ARG A 108 9.54 -14.30 -12.49
CA ARG A 108 10.12 -15.56 -12.99
C ARG A 108 11.42 -15.78 -12.22
N GLN A 109 11.59 -16.99 -11.67
CA GLN A 109 12.72 -17.43 -10.86
C GLN A 109 12.90 -16.74 -9.50
N THR A 110 12.93 -17.56 -8.46
CA THR A 110 13.13 -17.22 -7.03
C THR A 110 12.02 -16.39 -6.38
N ARG A 111 11.14 -17.10 -5.64
CA ARG A 111 10.05 -16.57 -4.80
C ARG A 111 10.62 -15.80 -3.60
N HIS A 112 11.18 -14.62 -3.83
CA HIS A 112 11.44 -13.66 -2.76
C HIS A 112 10.13 -13.00 -2.38
N ILE A 113 9.67 -13.30 -1.16
CA ILE A 113 8.43 -12.79 -0.61
C ILE A 113 8.76 -11.54 0.20
N LEU A 114 8.25 -10.40 -0.25
CA LEU A 114 8.19 -9.18 0.55
C LEU A 114 6.91 -9.20 1.38
N TYR A 115 7.06 -8.87 2.66
CA TYR A 115 5.95 -8.42 3.49
C TYR A 115 5.55 -7.00 3.09
N CYS A 116 4.24 -6.73 3.10
CA CYS A 116 3.72 -5.38 3.25
C CYS A 116 3.49 -5.13 4.75
#